data_AF-A0A4Q7UNT1-F1
#
_entry.id   AF-A0A4Q7UNT1-F1
#
_cell.length_a   1.000
_cell.length_b   1.000
_cell.length_c   1.000
_cell.angle_alpha   90.00
_cell.angle_beta   90.00
_cell.angle_gamma   90.00
#
_symmetry.space_group_name_H-M   'P 1'
#
loop_
_entity.id
_entity.type
_entity.pdbx_description
1 polymer ?
#
loop_
_entity_poly.entity_id
_entity_poly.type
_entity_poly.pdbx_seq_one_letter_code
_entity_poly.pdbx_strand_id
1 'polypeptide(L)'
;MPAITTGARAGQLVTAQVAATLVLVALGRPAPVVAVVVLVAVLLVVVAWVPVRGRWLFEWLGTAIGHLTRRRALAGPAGAADLLDLVAPGTVVRSTELTGGPAAVLEDTTGLVALLELGDPGDLLGDVSQPIPAPAALLPPAGPDQPPLVVQLLLAGAPAPVPSAGGTVGTSYRQLTDGRLAGRERAVVAVRVLRVNGWSEEDLRRVLAGTVRRILRRLEPLAARPLGVPAALRVLAELAHHEGDPVRESWPVIRSGTLVQATFRLIRWPGADSAPGRRLVPRLLALPATASTVSLCAGPSPTMPSGPSSTTGVPTELTVRLAAATTTELAAATEALIHVVTDLGGKLRRLDGGHLGGLAATLPLALTTPAAQPRPPASGARPGPAVDGGGLSLGDAGMLVGTNRHGRAVTVRLFRPENTRVLLVGGVRAAQLVALRALALGALVVVQTARPRAWEPFIRGVGAPGGTIPLLPPGRAVADGVGTALRPLLLIVDAGPVAADAAPGPPWRATLVVRDELTPADVDALSRADLALLQPLTAAEATLAGAALGLGGSAEWLTRIRQDMVAVVNRRALRWALLSPTPIEAQLIGPPTRG
;
A
#
# COMPACT_ATOMS: atom_id res chain seq x y z
N MET A 1 16.61 36.67 27.23
CA MET A 1 15.32 35.94 27.28
C MET A 1 14.56 36.27 26.00
N PRO A 2 14.31 35.31 25.09
CA PRO A 2 13.52 35.61 23.91
C PRO A 2 12.03 35.63 24.28
N ALA A 3 11.36 36.73 23.95
CA ALA A 3 9.93 36.89 24.14
C ALA A 3 9.18 35.86 23.29
N ILE A 4 8.56 34.88 23.96
CA ILE A 4 7.63 33.95 23.35
C ILE A 4 6.33 34.74 23.12
N THR A 5 6.16 35.33 21.94
CA THR A 5 4.84 35.80 21.51
C THR A 5 3.95 34.58 21.29
N THR A 6 3.24 34.17 22.34
CA THR A 6 2.18 33.17 22.31
C THR A 6 0.98 33.75 21.59
N GLY A 7 0.82 33.46 20.30
CA GLY A 7 -0.44 33.70 19.61
C GLY A 7 -1.54 32.81 20.22
N ALA A 8 -2.30 33.35 21.17
CA ALA A 8 -3.47 32.68 21.74
C ALA A 8 -4.57 32.58 20.67
N ARG A 9 -5.25 31.42 20.58
CA ARG A 9 -6.36 31.24 19.64
C ARG A 9 -7.58 32.03 20.14
N ALA A 10 -8.40 32.54 19.21
CA ALA A 10 -9.66 33.22 19.54
C ALA A 10 -10.53 32.42 20.53
N GLY A 11 -10.62 31.10 20.36
CA GLY A 11 -11.33 30.22 21.30
C GLY A 11 -10.75 30.22 22.73
N GLN A 12 -9.43 30.27 22.90
CA GLN A 12 -8.80 30.32 24.24
C GLN A 12 -9.06 31.67 24.94
N LEU A 13 -9.13 32.76 24.15
CA LEU A 13 -9.49 34.08 24.65
C LEU A 13 -10.97 34.13 25.08
N VAL A 14 -11.87 33.56 24.28
CA VAL A 14 -13.29 33.44 24.64
C VAL A 14 -13.46 32.56 25.88
N THR A 15 -12.75 31.43 25.99
CA THR A 15 -12.82 30.59 27.19
C THR A 15 -12.32 31.32 28.45
N ALA A 16 -11.26 32.12 28.33
CA ALA A 16 -10.77 32.95 29.43
C ALA A 16 -11.80 34.03 29.84
N GLN A 17 -12.46 34.68 28.86
CA GLN A 17 -13.53 35.63 29.12
C GLN A 17 -14.72 34.95 29.81
N VAL A 18 -15.17 33.79 29.34
CA VAL A 18 -16.26 33.03 29.95
C VAL A 18 -15.93 32.59 31.38
N ALA A 19 -14.70 32.11 31.63
CA ALA A 19 -14.24 31.74 32.96
C ALA A 19 -14.25 32.95 33.92
N ALA A 20 -13.78 34.12 33.47
CA ALA A 20 -13.82 35.34 34.25
C ALA A 20 -15.27 35.80 34.54
N THR A 21 -16.15 35.77 33.54
CA THR A 21 -17.57 36.12 33.70
C THR A 21 -18.28 35.18 34.67
N LEU A 22 -18.01 33.87 34.61
CA LEU A 22 -18.56 32.88 35.56
C LEU A 22 -18.19 33.23 37.01
N VAL A 23 -16.93 33.57 37.26
CA VAL A 23 -16.47 33.98 38.60
C VAL A 23 -17.14 35.28 39.03
N LEU A 24 -17.28 36.27 38.14
CA LEU A 24 -17.95 37.55 38.45
C LEU A 24 -19.44 37.39 38.78
N VAL A 25 -20.17 36.54 38.04
CA VAL A 25 -21.60 36.27 38.28
C VAL A 25 -21.83 35.49 39.58
N ALA A 26 -20.82 34.77 40.07
CA ALA A 26 -20.90 34.06 41.34
C ALA A 26 -20.74 34.98 42.58
N LEU A 27 -20.28 36.23 42.41
CA LEU A 27 -20.23 37.18 43.54
C LEU A 27 -21.63 37.42 44.10
N GLY A 28 -21.79 37.25 45.42
CA GLY A 28 -23.08 37.40 46.12
C GLY A 28 -23.93 36.11 46.17
N ARG A 29 -23.44 34.97 45.68
CA ARG A 29 -24.07 33.65 45.82
C ARG A 29 -23.58 32.92 47.09
N PRO A 30 -24.33 31.93 47.61
CA PRO A 30 -23.89 31.14 48.76
C PRO A 30 -22.59 30.38 48.46
N ALA A 31 -21.73 30.23 49.48
CA ALA A 31 -20.40 29.63 49.40
C ALA A 31 -20.27 28.33 48.58
N PRO A 32 -21.16 27.32 48.70
CA PRO A 32 -21.05 26.11 47.88
C PRO A 32 -21.22 26.37 46.37
N VAL A 33 -22.07 27.33 45.99
CA VAL A 33 -22.25 27.70 44.58
C VAL A 33 -21.01 28.39 44.03
N VAL A 34 -20.39 29.28 44.81
CA VAL A 34 -19.14 29.94 44.44
C VAL A 34 -18.02 28.92 44.24
N ALA A 35 -17.88 27.95 45.16
CA ALA A 35 -16.86 26.91 45.06
C ALA A 35 -17.00 26.07 43.78
N VAL A 36 -18.23 25.67 43.42
CA VAL A 36 -18.50 24.92 42.18
C VAL A 36 -18.17 25.75 40.93
N VAL A 37 -18.58 27.03 40.89
CA VAL A 37 -18.34 27.90 39.74
C VAL A 37 -16.86 28.19 39.55
N VAL A 38 -16.12 28.45 40.64
CA VAL A 38 -14.66 28.63 40.59
C VAL A 38 -13.99 27.35 40.10
N LEU A 39 -14.40 26.17 40.58
CA LEU A 39 -13.87 24.89 40.09
C LEU A 39 -14.09 24.71 38.58
N VAL A 40 -15.28 25.02 38.08
CA VAL A 40 -15.60 24.97 36.64
C VAL A 40 -14.75 25.97 35.84
N ALA A 41 -14.58 27.20 36.34
CA ALA A 41 -13.75 28.22 35.70
C ALA A 41 -12.27 27.78 35.63
N VAL A 42 -11.73 27.23 36.72
CA VAL A 42 -10.37 26.65 36.75
C VAL A 42 -10.26 25.50 35.74
N LEU A 43 -11.22 24.58 35.71
CA LEU A 43 -11.21 23.46 34.77
C LEU A 43 -11.23 23.94 33.30
N LEU A 44 -12.03 24.96 32.98
CA LEU A 44 -12.08 25.56 31.64
C LEU A 44 -10.73 26.15 31.23
N VAL A 45 -10.07 26.87 32.14
CA VAL A 45 -8.73 27.42 31.89
C VAL A 45 -7.70 26.30 31.70
N VAL A 46 -7.72 25.28 32.57
CA VAL A 46 -6.84 24.10 32.45
C VAL A 46 -7.04 23.40 31.11
N VAL A 47 -8.29 23.18 30.69
CA VAL A 47 -8.63 22.53 29.41
C VAL A 47 -8.17 23.37 28.20
N ALA A 48 -8.29 24.70 28.28
CA ALA A 48 -7.90 25.59 27.20
C ALA A 48 -6.38 25.79 27.09
N TRP A 49 -5.64 25.74 28.21
CA TRP A 49 -4.25 26.19 28.29
C TRP A 49 -3.21 25.12 28.68
N VAL A 50 -3.60 23.88 28.98
CA VAL A 50 -2.63 22.80 29.25
C VAL A 50 -2.30 22.02 27.97
N PRO A 51 -1.03 22.05 27.49
CA PRO A 51 -0.58 21.18 26.41
C PRO A 51 -0.17 19.80 26.94
N VAL A 52 -0.73 18.74 26.37
CA VAL A 52 -0.39 17.34 26.64
C VAL A 52 0.04 16.67 25.34
N ARG A 53 1.27 16.12 25.31
CA ARG A 53 1.85 15.44 24.12
C ARG A 53 1.79 16.28 22.83
N GLY A 54 1.96 17.60 22.96
CA GLY A 54 1.96 18.53 21.82
C GLY A 54 0.59 18.92 21.27
N ARG A 55 -0.50 18.62 21.99
CA ARG A 55 -1.88 19.10 21.71
C ARG A 55 -2.46 19.74 22.97
N TRP A 56 -3.38 20.69 22.81
CA TRP A 56 -4.10 21.25 23.95
C TRP A 56 -5.15 20.27 24.48
N LEU A 57 -5.45 20.32 25.78
CA LEU A 57 -6.40 19.40 26.40
C LEU A 57 -7.81 19.46 25.76
N PHE A 58 -8.27 20.64 25.31
CA PHE A 58 -9.53 20.74 24.56
C PHE A 58 -9.51 19.98 23.22
N GLU A 59 -8.36 19.89 22.55
CA GLU A 59 -8.23 19.11 21.32
C GLU A 59 -8.31 17.61 21.61
N TRP A 60 -7.73 17.18 22.73
CA TRP A 60 -7.88 15.82 23.23
C TRP A 60 -9.34 15.52 23.60
N LEU A 61 -10.03 16.47 24.23
CA LEU A 61 -11.45 16.33 24.58
C LEU A 61 -12.32 16.21 23.32
N GLY A 62 -12.08 17.04 22.30
CA GLY A 62 -12.77 16.93 21.01
C GLY A 62 -12.53 15.57 20.34
N THR A 63 -11.29 15.06 20.36
CA THR A 63 -10.98 13.71 19.87
C THR A 63 -11.65 12.62 20.70
N ALA A 64 -11.69 12.77 22.03
CA ALA A 64 -12.33 11.83 22.94
C ALA A 64 -13.85 11.77 22.73
N ILE A 65 -14.52 12.92 22.68
CA ILE A 65 -15.95 13.01 22.40
C ILE A 65 -16.24 12.38 21.04
N GLY A 66 -15.53 12.81 19.98
CA GLY A 66 -15.73 12.25 18.65
C GLY A 66 -15.43 10.75 18.56
N HIS A 67 -14.56 10.21 19.42
CA HIS A 67 -14.31 8.78 19.53
C HIS A 67 -15.44 8.05 20.23
N LEU A 68 -16.03 8.63 21.27
CA LEU A 68 -17.11 8.00 22.03
C LEU A 68 -18.45 8.05 21.28
N THR A 69 -18.70 9.09 20.48
CA THR A 69 -20.01 9.30 19.82
C THR A 69 -20.13 8.65 18.44
N ARG A 70 -19.02 8.40 17.73
CA ARG A 70 -19.06 7.81 16.38
C ARG A 70 -19.23 6.29 16.41
N ARG A 71 -19.73 5.75 15.29
CA ARG A 71 -19.66 4.30 15.01
C ARG A 71 -18.19 3.89 14.87
N ARG A 72 -17.76 2.90 15.65
CA ARG A 72 -16.35 2.46 15.75
C ARG A 72 -16.11 1.01 15.34
N ALA A 73 -17.19 0.28 15.07
CA ALA A 73 -17.12 -1.14 14.82
C ALA A 73 -18.03 -1.53 13.66
N LEU A 74 -17.54 -2.50 12.92
CA LEU A 74 -18.26 -3.25 11.91
C LEU A 74 -18.25 -4.72 12.35
N ALA A 75 -19.43 -5.30 12.51
CA ALA A 75 -19.58 -6.72 12.81
C ALA A 75 -19.33 -7.53 11.52
N GLY A 76 -18.66 -8.68 11.66
CA GLY A 76 -18.44 -9.60 10.52
C GLY A 76 -19.56 -10.65 10.41
N PRO A 77 -19.75 -11.26 9.24
CA PRO A 77 -19.04 -11.00 7.98
C PRO A 77 -19.55 -9.72 7.30
N ALA A 78 -18.64 -8.87 6.79
CA ALA A 78 -19.00 -7.60 6.16
C ALA A 78 -18.22 -7.32 4.89
N GLY A 79 -18.86 -6.78 3.86
CA GLY A 79 -18.24 -6.49 2.57
C GLY A 79 -17.46 -5.18 2.54
N ALA A 80 -16.84 -4.91 1.38
CA ALA A 80 -16.16 -3.64 1.12
C ALA A 80 -17.10 -2.41 1.21
N ALA A 81 -18.38 -2.59 0.84
CA ALA A 81 -19.39 -1.54 0.93
C ALA A 81 -19.72 -1.18 2.39
N ASP A 82 -19.79 -2.17 3.28
CA ASP A 82 -20.03 -1.93 4.70
C ASP A 82 -18.84 -1.23 5.38
N LEU A 83 -17.62 -1.58 4.95
CA LEU A 83 -16.42 -0.85 5.35
C LEU A 83 -16.46 0.60 4.87
N LEU A 84 -16.87 0.83 3.61
CA LEU A 84 -17.03 2.16 3.05
C LEU A 84 -18.05 2.99 3.87
N ASP A 85 -19.18 2.40 4.25
CA ASP A 85 -20.18 3.03 5.12
C ASP A 85 -19.61 3.35 6.52
N LEU A 86 -18.73 2.51 7.06
CA LEU A 86 -18.06 2.78 8.34
C LEU A 86 -17.11 4.00 8.26
N VAL A 87 -16.33 4.13 7.19
CA VAL A 87 -15.28 5.16 7.07
C VAL A 87 -15.74 6.46 6.41
N ALA A 88 -16.75 6.38 5.54
CA ALA A 88 -17.34 7.48 4.79
C ALA A 88 -18.86 7.26 4.69
N PRO A 89 -19.61 7.48 5.79
CA PRO A 89 -21.02 7.17 5.86
C PRO A 89 -21.84 7.97 4.83
N GLY A 90 -22.81 7.29 4.20
CA GLY A 90 -23.65 7.89 3.16
C GLY A 90 -23.00 7.97 1.77
N THR A 91 -21.84 7.36 1.58
CA THR A 91 -21.20 7.28 0.26
C THR A 91 -21.94 6.29 -0.64
N VAL A 92 -22.37 6.74 -1.81
CA VAL A 92 -23.01 5.91 -2.84
C VAL A 92 -22.02 5.65 -3.96
N VAL A 93 -21.87 4.38 -4.37
CA VAL A 93 -21.00 4.01 -5.49
C VAL A 93 -21.82 3.88 -6.76
N ARG A 94 -21.53 4.68 -7.78
CA ARG A 94 -22.19 4.64 -9.09
C ARG A 94 -21.21 4.22 -10.17
N SER A 95 -21.71 3.49 -11.16
CA SER A 95 -20.96 3.21 -12.39
C SER A 95 -21.19 4.33 -13.41
N THR A 96 -20.12 4.81 -14.03
CA THR A 96 -20.17 5.83 -15.08
C THR A 96 -19.11 5.52 -16.13
N GLU A 97 -19.37 5.88 -17.39
CA GLU A 97 -18.36 5.79 -18.44
C GLU A 97 -17.48 7.04 -18.42
N LEU A 98 -16.19 6.86 -18.12
CA LEU A 98 -15.19 7.91 -18.20
C LEU A 98 -14.21 7.62 -19.34
N THR A 99 -13.37 8.60 -19.69
CA THR A 99 -12.28 8.34 -20.63
C THR A 99 -11.38 7.23 -20.07
N GLY A 100 -11.14 6.18 -20.86
CA GLY A 100 -10.37 5.01 -20.42
C GLY A 100 -11.20 3.82 -19.93
N GLY A 101 -12.53 3.91 -19.91
CA GLY A 101 -13.45 2.78 -19.66
C GLY A 101 -14.41 3.00 -18.48
N PRO A 102 -15.09 1.94 -18.01
CA PRO A 102 -16.05 2.02 -16.92
C PRO A 102 -15.35 2.43 -15.62
N ALA A 103 -15.92 3.41 -14.94
CA ALA A 103 -15.37 4.01 -13.74
C ALA A 103 -16.41 4.04 -12.61
N ALA A 104 -15.96 3.68 -11.42
CA ALA A 104 -16.66 3.90 -10.18
C ALA A 104 -16.51 5.37 -9.76
N VAL A 105 -17.64 6.03 -9.57
CA VAL A 105 -17.71 7.36 -8.95
C VAL A 105 -18.38 7.19 -7.60
N LEU A 106 -17.65 7.55 -6.54
CA LEU A 106 -18.20 7.56 -5.19
C LEU A 106 -18.72 8.96 -4.90
N GLU A 107 -20.00 9.03 -4.55
CA GLU A 107 -20.72 10.28 -4.30
C GLU A 107 -21.05 10.36 -2.81
N ASP A 108 -20.65 11.43 -2.15
CA ASP A 108 -21.00 11.70 -0.77
C ASP A 108 -21.45 13.17 -0.58
N THR A 109 -21.77 13.55 0.65
CA THR A 109 -22.26 14.89 0.98
C THR A 109 -21.24 16.00 0.72
N THR A 110 -19.97 15.66 0.62
CA THR A 110 -18.84 16.59 0.46
C THR A 110 -18.27 16.61 -0.96
N GLY A 111 -18.66 15.68 -1.85
CA GLY A 111 -18.19 15.69 -3.23
C GLY A 111 -18.36 14.40 -4.02
N LEU A 112 -17.69 14.36 -5.18
CA LEU A 112 -17.61 13.20 -6.07
C LEU A 112 -16.14 12.79 -6.19
N VAL A 113 -15.84 11.49 -6.14
CA VAL A 113 -14.48 10.97 -6.32
C VAL A 113 -14.42 9.84 -7.36
N ALA A 114 -13.46 9.92 -8.27
CA ALA A 114 -13.12 8.85 -9.21
C ALA A 114 -11.76 8.25 -8.88
N LEU A 115 -11.62 6.93 -9.09
CA LEU A 115 -10.42 6.16 -8.75
C LEU A 115 -9.71 5.70 -10.02
N LEU A 116 -8.39 5.88 -10.04
CA LEU A 116 -7.49 5.46 -11.11
C LEU A 116 -6.41 4.55 -10.52
N GLU A 117 -6.22 3.36 -11.09
CA GLU A 117 -5.07 2.49 -10.76
C GLU A 117 -3.89 2.84 -11.68
N LEU A 118 -2.68 2.93 -11.12
CA LEU A 118 -1.46 3.15 -11.89
C LEU A 118 -0.75 1.81 -12.14
N GLY A 119 -0.19 1.65 -13.34
CA GLY A 119 0.44 0.43 -13.81
C GLY A 119 -0.54 -0.57 -14.40
N ASP A 120 0.00 -1.50 -15.21
CA ASP A 120 -0.74 -2.67 -15.68
C ASP A 120 -0.67 -3.76 -14.59
N PRO A 121 -1.79 -4.13 -13.93
CA PRO A 121 -1.76 -5.25 -12.98
C PRO A 121 -1.49 -6.59 -13.68
N GLY A 122 -1.70 -6.67 -15.00
CA GLY A 122 -1.32 -7.81 -15.82
C GLY A 122 0.19 -7.90 -16.08
N ASP A 123 0.97 -6.87 -15.75
CA ASP A 123 2.41 -6.92 -15.90
C ASP A 123 3.05 -7.81 -14.83
N LEU A 124 3.79 -8.82 -15.31
CA LEU A 124 4.49 -9.78 -14.47
C LEU A 124 5.92 -9.35 -14.18
N LEU A 125 6.51 -8.50 -15.01
CA LEU A 125 7.88 -8.06 -14.82
C LEU A 125 7.86 -6.80 -13.95
N GLY A 126 8.55 -6.85 -12.81
CA GLY A 126 8.66 -5.72 -11.89
C GLY A 126 10.03 -5.03 -11.98
N ASP A 127 10.72 -5.12 -13.11
CA ASP A 127 12.12 -4.73 -13.27
C ASP A 127 12.32 -3.30 -13.81
N VAL A 128 11.23 -2.54 -13.95
CA VAL A 128 11.24 -1.17 -14.49
C VAL A 128 10.54 -0.18 -13.56
N SER A 129 11.33 0.61 -12.85
CA SER A 129 10.90 1.83 -12.15
C SER A 129 10.48 2.95 -13.11
N GLN A 130 9.31 3.53 -12.91
CA GLN A 130 8.83 4.71 -13.62
C GLN A 130 8.50 5.84 -12.63
N PRO A 131 8.89 7.10 -12.92
CA PRO A 131 8.63 8.22 -12.03
C PRO A 131 7.14 8.60 -12.01
N ILE A 132 6.61 8.92 -10.83
CA ILE A 132 5.23 9.37 -10.63
C ILE A 132 5.21 10.89 -10.40
N PRO A 133 4.38 11.65 -11.12
CA PRO A 133 4.22 13.08 -10.82
C PRO A 133 3.58 13.28 -9.44
N ALA A 134 3.99 14.34 -8.75
CA ALA A 134 3.39 14.69 -7.47
C ALA A 134 1.90 15.08 -7.62
N PRO A 135 1.05 14.82 -6.60
CA PRO A 135 -0.39 15.14 -6.66
C PRO A 135 -0.69 16.61 -6.99
N ALA A 136 0.12 17.54 -6.47
CA ALA A 136 -0.02 18.96 -6.74
C ALA A 136 0.19 19.30 -8.23
N ALA A 137 1.09 18.57 -8.91
CA ALA A 137 1.34 18.73 -10.34
C ALA A 137 0.22 18.16 -11.21
N LEU A 138 -0.71 17.37 -10.65
CA LEU A 138 -1.88 16.84 -11.36
C LEU A 138 -3.09 17.76 -11.27
N LEU A 139 -3.09 18.73 -10.36
CA LEU A 139 -4.18 19.68 -10.23
C LEU A 139 -4.21 20.69 -11.39
N PRO A 140 -5.41 21.09 -11.84
CA PRO A 140 -5.55 22.28 -12.66
C PRO A 140 -5.16 23.56 -11.90
N PRO A 141 -4.86 24.65 -12.62
CA PRO A 141 -4.77 25.97 -12.00
C PRO A 141 -6.10 26.29 -11.30
N ALA A 142 -6.02 26.76 -10.06
CA ALA A 142 -7.21 27.18 -9.33
C ALA A 142 -7.80 28.45 -9.96
N GLY A 143 -9.12 28.52 -10.08
CA GLY A 143 -9.84 29.68 -10.60
C GLY A 143 -11.27 29.72 -10.05
N PRO A 144 -11.93 30.89 -10.08
CA PRO A 144 -13.32 31.04 -9.61
C PRO A 144 -14.31 30.23 -10.45
N ASP A 145 -13.98 29.95 -11.71
CA ASP A 145 -14.82 29.24 -12.68
C ASP A 145 -14.71 27.71 -12.59
N GLN A 146 -14.11 27.18 -11.51
CA GLN A 146 -14.01 25.74 -11.30
C GLN A 146 -14.26 25.39 -9.82
N PRO A 147 -15.05 24.33 -9.53
CA PRO A 147 -15.19 23.86 -8.17
C PRO A 147 -13.84 23.38 -7.60
N PRO A 148 -13.60 23.50 -6.29
CA PRO A 148 -12.37 23.06 -5.66
C PRO A 148 -12.07 21.57 -5.88
N LEU A 149 -10.80 21.24 -6.14
CA LEU A 149 -10.34 19.90 -6.49
C LEU A 149 -9.29 19.39 -5.51
N VAL A 150 -9.37 18.11 -5.17
CA VAL A 150 -8.35 17.39 -4.40
C VAL A 150 -7.87 16.19 -5.20
N VAL A 151 -6.55 16.05 -5.32
CA VAL A 151 -5.91 14.85 -5.88
C VAL A 151 -5.17 14.15 -4.76
N GLN A 152 -5.44 12.87 -4.58
CA GLN A 152 -4.76 12.00 -3.65
C GLN A 152 -3.98 10.94 -4.43
N LEU A 153 -2.70 10.79 -4.12
CA LEU A 153 -1.89 9.64 -4.53
C LEU A 153 -1.67 8.73 -3.33
N LEU A 154 -2.10 7.49 -3.45
CA LEU A 154 -1.88 6.42 -2.47
C LEU A 154 -0.84 5.46 -2.99
N LEU A 155 0.14 5.17 -2.16
CA LEU A 155 1.18 4.18 -2.40
C LEU A 155 1.10 3.17 -1.27
N ALA A 156 0.87 1.91 -1.60
CA ALA A 156 0.84 0.82 -0.64
C ALA A 156 1.95 -0.17 -0.97
N GLY A 157 2.69 -0.60 0.03
CA GLY A 157 3.80 -1.53 -0.10
C GLY A 157 3.83 -2.56 1.00
N ALA A 158 4.35 -3.75 0.67
CA ALA A 158 4.77 -4.75 1.64
C ALA A 158 6.28 -4.98 1.48
N PRO A 159 7.06 -4.88 2.57
CA PRO A 159 8.50 -5.11 2.50
C PRO A 159 8.79 -6.57 2.17
N ALA A 160 9.95 -6.83 1.55
CA ALA A 160 10.50 -8.17 1.44
C ALA A 160 11.93 -8.20 2.00
N PRO A 161 12.24 -9.05 2.99
CA PRO A 161 11.33 -10.02 3.59
C PRO A 161 10.23 -9.38 4.45
N VAL A 162 9.06 -10.02 4.50
CA VAL A 162 8.01 -9.63 5.45
C VAL A 162 8.46 -9.92 6.90
N PRO A 163 8.00 -9.16 7.91
CA PRO A 163 8.40 -9.39 9.30
C PRO A 163 8.17 -10.82 9.80
N SER A 164 7.10 -11.48 9.32
CA SER A 164 6.77 -12.85 9.67
C SER A 164 7.70 -13.90 9.04
N ALA A 165 8.44 -13.58 7.98
CA ALA A 165 9.36 -14.48 7.31
C ALA A 165 10.75 -14.51 7.99
N GLY A 166 10.81 -14.27 9.30
CA GLY A 166 12.06 -14.23 10.08
C GLY A 166 12.91 -15.51 9.99
N GLY A 167 14.07 -15.50 10.65
CA GLY A 167 15.00 -16.63 10.62
C GLY A 167 15.73 -16.76 9.28
N THR A 168 15.95 -18.00 8.85
CA THR A 168 16.78 -18.35 7.68
C THR A 168 16.26 -17.76 6.37
N VAL A 169 14.94 -17.83 6.15
CA VAL A 169 14.28 -17.34 4.93
C VAL A 169 14.47 -15.83 4.78
N GLY A 170 14.09 -15.06 5.80
CA GLY A 170 14.20 -13.61 5.77
C GLY A 170 15.64 -13.12 5.72
N THR A 171 16.56 -13.81 6.42
CA THR A 171 17.99 -13.48 6.37
C THR A 171 18.55 -13.68 4.96
N SER A 172 18.23 -14.81 4.32
CA SER A 172 18.63 -15.08 2.94
C SER A 172 18.12 -14.00 1.98
N TYR A 173 16.81 -13.72 2.00
CA TYR A 173 16.24 -12.77 1.06
C TYR A 173 16.73 -11.33 1.27
N ARG A 174 17.02 -10.96 2.53
CA ARG A 174 17.63 -9.67 2.86
C ARG A 174 19.05 -9.57 2.32
N GLN A 175 19.87 -10.63 2.43
CA GLN A 175 21.21 -10.67 1.84
C GLN A 175 21.15 -10.55 0.31
N LEU A 176 20.14 -11.15 -0.31
CA LEU A 176 19.96 -11.13 -1.76
C LEU A 176 19.53 -9.74 -2.29
N THR A 177 18.76 -8.97 -1.53
CA THR A 177 18.11 -7.73 -1.99
C THR A 177 18.60 -6.45 -1.30
N ASP A 178 19.56 -6.57 -0.39
CA ASP A 178 19.92 -5.53 0.60
C ASP A 178 18.73 -5.04 1.45
N GLY A 179 17.60 -5.77 1.45
CA GLY A 179 16.34 -5.34 2.07
C GLY A 179 15.71 -4.10 1.42
N ARG A 180 16.07 -3.78 0.17
CA ARG A 180 15.56 -2.58 -0.54
C ARG A 180 14.43 -2.86 -1.52
N LEU A 181 14.26 -4.12 -1.92
CA LEU A 181 13.23 -4.52 -2.88
C LEU A 181 11.91 -4.77 -2.14
N ALA A 182 10.86 -4.05 -2.53
CA ALA A 182 9.53 -4.32 -2.01
C ALA A 182 9.00 -5.65 -2.57
N GLY A 183 8.35 -6.45 -1.72
CA GLY A 183 7.69 -7.68 -2.17
C GLY A 183 6.44 -7.40 -2.98
N ARG A 184 5.76 -6.30 -2.64
CA ARG A 184 4.57 -5.80 -3.33
C ARG A 184 4.55 -4.29 -3.28
N GLU A 185 4.10 -3.69 -4.37
CA GLU A 185 3.83 -2.27 -4.48
C GLU A 185 2.53 -2.07 -5.26
N ARG A 186 1.77 -1.04 -4.90
CA ARG A 186 0.60 -0.57 -5.63
C ARG A 186 0.47 0.93 -5.51
N ALA A 187 0.04 1.58 -6.59
CA ALA A 187 -0.31 2.99 -6.60
C ALA A 187 -1.73 3.24 -7.12
N VAL A 188 -2.47 4.10 -6.43
CA VAL A 188 -3.84 4.50 -6.79
C VAL A 188 -3.96 6.02 -6.69
N VAL A 189 -4.58 6.64 -7.68
CA VAL A 189 -4.91 8.07 -7.67
C VAL A 189 -6.41 8.24 -7.49
N ALA A 190 -6.81 9.02 -6.50
CA ALA A 190 -8.19 9.43 -6.31
C ALA A 190 -8.33 10.92 -6.66
N VAL A 191 -9.29 11.23 -7.54
CA VAL A 191 -9.56 12.58 -8.02
C VAL A 191 -10.92 13.00 -7.50
N ARG A 192 -10.96 14.03 -6.66
CA ARG A 192 -12.17 14.48 -5.98
C ARG A 192 -12.53 15.91 -6.33
N VAL A 193 -13.79 16.10 -6.73
CA VAL A 193 -14.41 17.41 -6.88
C VAL A 193 -15.22 17.69 -5.62
N LEU A 194 -14.92 18.79 -4.94
CA LEU A 194 -15.62 19.18 -3.72
C LEU A 194 -16.95 19.86 -4.06
N ARG A 195 -17.98 19.50 -3.30
CA ARG A 195 -19.30 20.12 -3.42
C ARG A 195 -19.29 21.46 -2.70
N VAL A 196 -19.54 22.53 -3.44
CA VAL A 196 -19.70 23.90 -2.91
C VAL A 196 -20.93 24.55 -3.52
N ASN A 197 -21.52 25.52 -2.81
CA ASN A 197 -22.72 26.21 -3.27
C ASN A 197 -22.50 26.87 -4.65
N GLY A 198 -23.50 26.81 -5.52
CA GLY A 198 -23.45 27.40 -6.87
C GLY A 198 -23.11 26.42 -8.00
N TRP A 199 -22.79 25.16 -7.71
CA TRP A 199 -22.53 24.13 -8.71
C TRP A 199 -23.59 23.04 -8.69
N SER A 200 -24.17 22.73 -9.86
CA SER A 200 -25.10 21.60 -10.01
C SER A 200 -24.36 20.26 -9.97
N GLU A 201 -25.07 19.17 -9.72
CA GLU A 201 -24.48 17.83 -9.68
C GLU A 201 -23.94 17.42 -11.06
N GLU A 202 -24.63 17.82 -12.13
CA GLU A 202 -24.19 17.64 -13.52
C GLU A 202 -22.88 18.38 -13.80
N ASP A 203 -22.73 19.59 -13.27
CA ASP A 203 -21.49 20.37 -13.44
C ASP A 203 -20.32 19.71 -12.71
N LEU A 204 -20.52 19.22 -11.48
CA LEU A 204 -19.49 18.50 -10.74
C LEU A 204 -19.03 17.24 -11.50
N ARG A 205 -19.97 16.47 -12.09
CA ARG A 205 -19.64 15.30 -12.92
C ARG A 205 -18.87 15.68 -14.18
N ARG A 206 -19.26 16.76 -14.85
CA ARG A 206 -18.58 17.26 -16.05
C ARG A 206 -17.14 17.68 -15.74
N VAL A 207 -16.94 18.37 -14.61
CA VAL A 207 -15.61 18.77 -14.13
C VAL A 207 -14.77 17.57 -13.73
N LEU A 208 -15.35 16.57 -13.06
CA LEU A 208 -14.66 15.32 -12.70
C LEU A 208 -14.16 14.61 -13.96
N ALA A 209 -15.04 14.38 -14.94
CA ALA A 209 -14.71 13.71 -16.19
C ALA A 209 -13.62 14.45 -16.97
N GLY A 210 -13.71 15.78 -17.08
CA GLY A 210 -12.69 16.61 -17.72
C GLY A 210 -11.33 16.55 -17.01
N THR A 211 -11.33 16.52 -15.68
CA THR A 211 -10.12 16.44 -14.85
C THR A 211 -9.47 15.07 -14.95
N VAL A 212 -10.24 13.99 -14.84
CA VAL A 212 -9.77 12.61 -15.04
C VAL A 212 -9.13 12.45 -16.41
N ARG A 213 -9.78 12.94 -17.48
CA ARG A 213 -9.22 12.91 -18.84
C ARG A 213 -7.86 13.62 -18.92
N ARG A 214 -7.71 14.78 -18.27
CA ARG A 214 -6.44 15.52 -18.23
C ARG A 214 -5.36 14.73 -17.47
N ILE A 215 -5.71 14.14 -16.34
CA ILE A 215 -4.80 13.36 -15.50
C ILE A 215 -4.35 12.10 -16.23
N LEU A 216 -5.25 11.36 -16.88
CA LEU A 216 -4.91 10.17 -17.66
C LEU A 216 -3.89 10.49 -18.77
N ARG A 217 -4.04 11.61 -19.48
CA ARG A 217 -3.03 12.05 -20.46
C ARG A 217 -1.66 12.34 -19.85
N ARG A 218 -1.61 12.87 -18.62
CA ARG A 218 -0.34 13.12 -17.91
C ARG A 218 0.28 11.83 -17.37
N LEU A 219 -0.52 10.79 -17.17
CA LEU A 219 -0.12 9.50 -16.60
C LEU A 219 -0.05 8.38 -17.67
N GLU A 220 -0.12 8.73 -18.95
CA GLU A 220 -0.03 7.77 -20.06
C GLU A 220 1.21 6.86 -19.98
N PRO A 221 2.43 7.36 -19.64
CA PRO A 221 3.60 6.49 -19.48
C PRO A 221 3.46 5.42 -18.38
N LEU A 222 2.58 5.65 -17.41
CA LEU A 222 2.32 4.77 -16.26
C LEU A 222 1.11 3.84 -16.47
N ALA A 223 0.54 3.80 -17.69
CA ALA A 223 -0.63 2.99 -18.02
C ALA A 223 -1.82 3.16 -17.06
N ALA A 224 -2.06 4.38 -16.60
CA ALA A 224 -3.14 4.66 -15.65
C ALA A 224 -4.53 4.39 -16.26
N ARG A 225 -5.44 3.82 -15.47
CA ARG A 225 -6.80 3.49 -15.93
C ARG A 225 -7.87 3.70 -14.84
N PRO A 226 -9.10 4.09 -15.21
CA PRO A 226 -10.20 4.12 -14.26
C PRO A 226 -10.57 2.73 -13.74
N LEU A 227 -11.02 2.67 -12.49
CA LEU A 227 -11.48 1.44 -11.86
C LEU A 227 -12.99 1.35 -11.92
N GLY A 228 -13.54 0.29 -12.54
CA GLY A 228 -14.98 -0.03 -12.46
C GLY A 228 -15.41 -0.44 -11.05
N VAL A 229 -16.72 -0.47 -10.78
CA VAL A 229 -17.28 -0.68 -9.43
C VAL A 229 -16.72 -1.91 -8.69
N PRO A 230 -16.67 -3.12 -9.28
CA PRO A 230 -16.12 -4.28 -8.57
C PRO A 230 -14.63 -4.13 -8.24
N ALA A 231 -13.86 -3.54 -9.17
CA ALA A 231 -12.43 -3.32 -8.98
C ALA A 231 -12.15 -2.23 -7.93
N ALA A 232 -12.94 -1.16 -7.91
CA ALA A 232 -12.84 -0.09 -6.92
C ALA A 232 -13.12 -0.61 -5.50
N LEU A 233 -14.20 -1.38 -5.30
CA LEU A 233 -14.53 -1.99 -4.01
C LEU A 233 -13.46 -3.00 -3.55
N ARG A 234 -12.94 -3.82 -4.47
CA ARG A 234 -11.82 -4.72 -4.18
C ARG A 234 -10.57 -3.97 -3.77
N VAL A 235 -10.19 -2.90 -4.48
CA VAL A 235 -9.03 -2.06 -4.15
C VAL A 235 -9.20 -1.39 -2.78
N LEU A 236 -10.40 -0.91 -2.46
CA LEU A 236 -10.71 -0.36 -1.13
C LEU A 236 -10.51 -1.40 -0.02
N ALA A 237 -11.04 -2.61 -0.18
CA ALA A 237 -10.90 -3.70 0.78
C ALA A 237 -9.43 -4.15 0.93
N GLU A 238 -8.72 -4.34 -0.18
CA GLU A 238 -7.31 -4.75 -0.18
C GLU A 238 -6.40 -3.70 0.47
N LEU A 239 -6.63 -2.41 0.20
CA LEU A 239 -5.89 -1.33 0.86
C LEU A 239 -6.19 -1.30 2.36
N ALA A 240 -7.45 -1.44 2.77
CA ALA A 240 -7.83 -1.50 4.18
C ALA A 240 -7.34 -2.76 4.91
N HIS A 241 -6.89 -3.78 4.17
CA HIS A 241 -6.64 -5.13 4.66
C HIS A 241 -7.88 -5.72 5.34
N HIS A 242 -9.01 -5.62 4.63
CA HIS A 242 -10.32 -6.09 5.06
C HIS A 242 -10.75 -7.24 4.17
N GLU A 243 -10.90 -8.42 4.76
CA GLU A 243 -11.22 -9.67 4.05
C GLU A 243 -12.57 -10.27 4.48
N GLY A 244 -13.44 -9.44 5.07
CA GLY A 244 -14.74 -9.87 5.61
C GLY A 244 -14.80 -9.88 7.13
N ASP A 245 -13.64 -9.83 7.78
CA ASP A 245 -13.51 -9.87 9.24
C ASP A 245 -14.10 -8.62 9.94
N PRO A 246 -14.43 -8.72 11.24
CA PRO A 246 -14.82 -7.56 12.03
C PRO A 246 -13.73 -6.48 12.03
N VAL A 247 -14.16 -5.22 11.93
CA VAL A 247 -13.29 -4.05 12.08
C VAL A 247 -13.66 -3.33 13.37
N ARG A 248 -12.66 -2.99 14.18
CA ARG A 248 -12.89 -2.26 15.44
C ARG A 248 -11.81 -1.22 15.71
N GLU A 249 -12.24 0.01 15.88
CA GLU A 249 -11.38 1.08 16.39
C GLU A 249 -11.31 1.05 17.91
N SER A 250 -10.08 1.07 18.42
CA SER A 250 -9.76 1.38 19.80
C SER A 250 -8.95 2.69 19.84
N TRP A 251 -8.73 3.23 21.04
CA TRP A 251 -8.01 4.49 21.16
C TRP A 251 -6.63 4.50 20.46
N PRO A 252 -5.73 3.52 20.70
CA PRO A 252 -4.40 3.58 20.10
C PRO A 252 -4.33 2.97 18.70
N VAL A 253 -5.31 2.16 18.26
CA VAL A 253 -5.21 1.35 17.05
C VAL A 253 -6.57 1.01 16.46
N ILE A 254 -6.61 0.70 15.16
CA ILE A 254 -7.73 0.01 14.51
C ILE A 254 -7.34 -1.46 14.26
N ARG A 255 -8.27 -2.38 14.51
CA ARG A 255 -8.09 -3.81 14.21
C ARG A 255 -8.97 -4.19 13.03
N SER A 256 -8.41 -4.94 12.09
CA SER A 256 -9.10 -5.53 10.94
C SER A 256 -8.61 -6.96 10.80
N GLY A 257 -9.48 -7.93 11.08
CA GLY A 257 -9.09 -9.34 11.19
C GLY A 257 -7.95 -9.54 12.20
N THR A 258 -6.86 -10.15 11.74
CA THR A 258 -5.66 -10.41 12.57
C THR A 258 -4.72 -9.21 12.67
N LEU A 259 -4.92 -8.17 11.86
CA LEU A 259 -3.99 -7.04 11.78
C LEU A 259 -4.36 -5.94 12.76
N VAL A 260 -3.32 -5.34 13.34
CA VAL A 260 -3.39 -4.13 14.13
C VAL A 260 -2.76 -2.99 13.32
N GLN A 261 -3.50 -1.89 13.17
CA GLN A 261 -3.08 -0.76 12.36
C GLN A 261 -3.07 0.53 13.16
N ALA A 262 -2.12 1.42 12.84
CA ALA A 262 -2.05 2.77 13.39
C ALA A 262 -1.76 3.77 12.27
N THR A 263 -2.40 4.94 12.36
CA THR A 263 -2.23 6.01 11.38
C THR A 263 -1.48 7.20 11.98
N PHE A 264 -0.61 7.79 11.16
CA PHE A 264 0.25 8.92 11.49
C PHE A 264 0.11 9.99 10.41
N ARG A 265 0.09 11.25 10.82
CA ARG A 265 0.08 12.40 9.93
C ARG A 265 1.38 13.17 10.04
N LEU A 266 1.95 13.58 8.91
CA LEU A 266 3.08 14.49 8.89
C LEU A 266 2.62 15.92 9.23
N ILE A 267 3.18 16.47 10.30
CA ILE A 267 2.88 17.83 10.79
C ILE A 267 3.94 18.81 10.34
N ARG A 268 5.20 18.37 10.30
CA ARG A 268 6.32 19.14 9.75
C ARG A 268 6.98 18.33 8.67
N TRP A 269 7.04 18.90 7.48
CA TRP A 269 7.78 18.33 6.37
C TRP A 269 9.29 18.37 6.68
N PRO A 270 10.03 17.27 6.42
CA PRO A 270 11.48 17.37 6.33
C PRO A 270 11.84 18.35 5.19
N GLY A 271 13.01 18.98 5.22
CA GLY A 271 13.39 19.99 4.22
C GLY A 271 13.27 19.44 2.79
N ALA A 272 12.19 19.76 2.07
CA ALA A 272 11.81 19.04 0.85
C ALA A 272 12.72 19.32 -0.35
N ASP A 273 13.48 20.42 -0.29
CA ASP A 273 14.49 20.78 -1.28
C ASP A 273 15.78 19.97 -1.14
N SER A 274 15.91 19.19 -0.07
CA SER A 274 17.07 18.32 0.15
C SER A 274 16.89 16.97 -0.55
N ALA A 275 17.94 16.49 -1.24
CA ALA A 275 18.00 15.14 -1.82
C ALA A 275 17.49 14.00 -0.92
N PRO A 276 17.69 14.01 0.42
CA PRO A 276 17.12 12.99 1.31
C PRO A 276 15.60 13.10 1.53
N GLY A 277 14.98 14.28 1.38
CA GLY A 277 13.53 14.45 1.43
C GLY A 277 12.80 13.73 0.29
N ARG A 278 13.41 13.69 -0.90
CA ARG A 278 12.88 12.95 -2.07
C ARG A 278 12.83 11.43 -1.84
N ARG A 279 13.67 10.89 -0.96
CA ARG A 279 13.70 9.45 -0.62
C ARG A 279 12.79 9.06 0.55
N LEU A 280 12.01 10.01 1.09
CA LEU A 280 11.15 9.74 2.23
C LEU A 280 10.13 8.63 1.91
N VAL A 281 9.36 8.79 0.83
CA VAL A 281 8.25 7.87 0.52
C VAL A 281 8.73 6.42 0.29
N PRO A 282 9.79 6.15 -0.52
CA PRO A 282 10.34 4.81 -0.62
C PRO A 282 10.78 4.21 0.73
N ARG A 283 11.38 5.03 1.63
CA ARG A 283 11.76 4.57 2.99
C ARG A 283 10.55 4.26 3.87
N LEU A 284 9.45 5.01 3.71
CA LEU A 284 8.19 4.74 4.42
C LEU A 284 7.55 3.43 3.95
N LEU A 285 7.63 3.11 2.66
CA LEU A 285 7.11 1.84 2.11
C LEU A 285 7.96 0.63 2.53
N ALA A 286 9.26 0.84 2.77
CA ALA A 286 10.20 -0.19 3.22
C ALA A 286 10.27 -0.39 4.74
N LEU A 287 9.38 0.24 5.51
CA LEU A 287 9.32 0.05 6.97
C LEU A 287 9.06 -1.42 7.34
N PRO A 288 9.55 -1.90 8.50
CA PRO A 288 9.39 -3.28 8.95
C PRO A 288 7.97 -3.56 9.49
N ALA A 289 6.95 -3.24 8.70
CA ALA A 289 5.53 -3.52 8.94
C ALA A 289 5.07 -4.64 8.00
N THR A 290 3.94 -5.32 8.32
CA THR A 290 3.31 -6.25 7.37
C THR A 290 2.92 -5.52 6.09
N ALA A 291 2.41 -4.30 6.23
CA ALA A 291 2.19 -3.39 5.11
C ALA A 291 2.26 -1.92 5.56
N SER A 292 2.64 -1.05 4.63
CA SER A 292 2.66 0.40 4.81
C SER A 292 1.90 1.08 3.69
N THR A 293 0.99 1.99 4.04
CA THR A 293 0.24 2.81 3.10
C THR A 293 0.59 4.28 3.32
N VAL A 294 1.08 4.95 2.28
CA VAL A 294 1.39 6.38 2.26
C VAL A 294 0.36 7.08 1.38
N SER A 295 -0.29 8.10 1.92
CA SER A 295 -1.29 8.94 1.27
C SER A 295 -0.74 10.36 1.13
N LEU A 296 -0.66 10.87 -0.10
CA LEU A 296 -0.28 12.23 -0.43
C LEU A 296 -1.50 12.93 -1.02
N CYS A 297 -2.10 13.86 -0.29
CA CYS A 297 -3.23 14.66 -0.76
C CYS A 297 -2.77 16.08 -1.10
N ALA A 298 -3.14 16.59 -2.27
CA ALA A 298 -2.97 17.97 -2.67
C ALA A 298 -4.33 18.58 -3.03
N GLY A 299 -4.61 19.77 -2.52
CA GLY A 299 -5.86 20.49 -2.76
C GLY A 299 -6.30 21.28 -1.53
N PRO A 300 -7.29 22.18 -1.66
CA PRO A 300 -7.70 23.05 -0.57
C PRO A 300 -8.21 22.23 0.62
N SER A 301 -7.76 22.61 1.83
CA SER A 301 -8.26 22.01 3.06
C SER A 301 -9.56 22.70 3.48
N PRO A 302 -10.61 21.95 3.86
CA PRO A 302 -11.86 22.55 4.36
C PRO A 302 -11.71 23.34 5.66
N THR A 303 -10.54 23.28 6.32
CA THR A 303 -10.29 23.89 7.64
C THR A 303 -9.46 25.18 7.61
N MET A 304 -8.99 25.62 6.44
CA MET A 304 -8.24 26.87 6.29
C MET A 304 -9.11 27.88 5.52
N PRO A 305 -9.68 28.91 6.17
CA PRO A 305 -10.28 30.02 5.44
C PRO A 305 -9.19 30.72 4.63
N SER A 306 -9.54 31.07 3.39
CA SER A 306 -8.71 31.80 2.44
C SER A 306 -8.35 33.18 3.00
N GLY A 307 -7.27 33.27 3.78
CA GLY A 307 -6.64 34.54 4.13
C GLY A 307 -5.87 35.12 2.94
N PRO A 308 -5.59 36.45 2.92
CA PRO A 308 -4.90 37.09 1.80
C PRO A 308 -3.55 36.40 1.54
N SER A 309 -3.40 36.00 0.28
CA SER A 309 -2.28 35.33 -0.36
C SER A 309 -0.91 35.79 0.14
N SER A 310 -0.15 34.88 0.77
CA SER A 310 1.30 35.06 0.92
C SER A 310 2.12 33.76 0.89
N THR A 311 1.56 32.62 0.46
CA THR A 311 2.32 31.38 0.27
C THR A 311 1.96 30.69 -1.05
N THR A 312 2.94 30.64 -1.95
CA THR A 312 2.88 30.32 -3.38
C THR A 312 2.66 28.83 -3.74
N GLY A 313 2.14 28.01 -2.82
CA GLY A 313 2.03 26.55 -3.02
C GLY A 313 0.66 25.98 -2.68
N VAL A 314 0.24 24.94 -3.42
CA VAL A 314 -0.96 24.15 -3.10
C VAL A 314 -0.72 23.40 -1.78
N PRO A 315 -1.64 23.46 -0.80
CA PRO A 315 -1.46 22.74 0.45
C PRO A 315 -1.41 21.22 0.22
N THR A 316 -0.40 20.57 0.81
CA THR A 316 -0.18 19.13 0.73
C THR A 316 -0.16 18.46 2.10
N GLU A 317 -0.89 17.35 2.24
CA GLU A 317 -0.94 16.50 3.44
C GLU A 317 -0.34 15.12 3.15
N LEU A 318 0.48 14.62 4.07
CA LEU A 318 1.02 13.26 4.04
C LEU A 318 0.53 12.49 5.26
N THR A 319 -0.10 11.34 5.00
CA THR A 319 -0.58 10.41 6.02
C THR A 319 -0.01 9.02 5.78
N VAL A 320 0.51 8.39 6.82
CA VAL A 320 1.09 7.04 6.79
C VAL A 320 0.25 6.12 7.67
N ARG A 321 -0.18 4.99 7.14
CA ARG A 321 -0.81 3.90 7.90
C ARG A 321 0.13 2.70 7.91
N LEU A 322 0.40 2.20 9.10
CA LEU A 322 1.16 0.96 9.30
C LEU A 322 0.19 -0.14 9.71
N ALA A 323 0.33 -1.33 9.12
CA ALA A 323 -0.37 -2.54 9.50
C ALA A 323 0.65 -3.61 9.91
N ALA A 324 0.39 -4.26 11.03
CA ALA A 324 1.25 -5.33 11.57
C ALA A 324 0.41 -6.50 12.10
N ALA A 325 0.98 -7.70 12.13
CA ALA A 325 0.31 -8.89 12.65
C ALA A 325 0.19 -8.86 14.18
N THR A 326 1.11 -8.17 14.87
CA THR A 326 1.14 -8.07 16.32
C THR A 326 1.32 -6.63 16.79
N THR A 327 0.98 -6.36 18.05
CA THR A 327 1.19 -5.03 18.66
C THR A 327 2.67 -4.71 18.87
N THR A 328 3.51 -5.73 19.05
CA THR A 328 4.97 -5.59 19.18
C THR A 328 5.60 -5.22 17.84
N GLU A 329 5.23 -5.90 16.76
CA GLU A 329 5.62 -5.51 15.40
C GLU A 329 5.15 -4.09 15.07
N LEU A 330 3.91 -3.72 15.43
CA LEU A 330 3.41 -2.37 15.21
C LEU A 330 4.22 -1.33 15.98
N ALA A 331 4.65 -1.64 17.20
CA ALA A 331 5.50 -0.75 18.00
C ALA A 331 6.88 -0.57 17.34
N ALA A 332 7.52 -1.65 16.92
CA ALA A 332 8.81 -1.61 16.21
C ALA A 332 8.72 -0.82 14.89
N ALA A 333 7.66 -1.04 14.10
CA ALA A 333 7.42 -0.29 12.88
C ALA A 333 7.13 1.20 13.15
N THR A 334 6.44 1.51 14.25
CA THR A 334 6.18 2.88 14.70
C THR A 334 7.49 3.59 15.09
N GLU A 335 8.38 2.93 15.82
CA GLU A 335 9.69 3.46 16.16
C GLU A 335 10.52 3.72 14.90
N ALA A 336 10.61 2.75 13.99
CA ALA A 336 11.29 2.91 12.71
C ALA A 336 10.73 4.08 11.88
N LEU A 337 9.40 4.24 11.85
CA LEU A 337 8.74 5.37 11.20
C LEU A 337 9.15 6.71 11.82
N ILE A 338 9.12 6.80 13.16
CA ILE A 338 9.50 8.02 13.88
C ILE A 338 10.95 8.37 13.57
N HIS A 339 11.87 7.41 13.68
CA HIS A 339 13.28 7.58 13.36
C HIS A 339 13.50 8.09 11.93
N VAL A 340 12.92 7.43 10.93
CA VAL A 340 13.05 7.83 9.51
C VAL A 340 12.61 9.28 9.28
N VAL A 341 11.55 9.73 9.95
CA VAL A 341 11.07 11.11 9.78
C VAL A 341 11.88 12.12 10.61
N THR A 342 12.24 11.80 11.84
CA THR A 342 13.01 12.71 12.71
C THR A 342 14.43 12.91 12.23
N ASP A 343 15.06 11.88 11.67
CA ASP A 343 16.42 11.94 11.09
C ASP A 343 16.47 12.91 9.90
N LEU A 344 15.33 13.13 9.23
CA LEU A 344 15.17 14.09 8.15
C LEU A 344 14.67 15.47 8.63
N GLY A 345 14.56 15.69 9.94
CA GLY A 345 14.06 16.93 10.55
C GLY A 345 12.54 17.11 10.46
N GLY A 346 11.81 16.09 10.03
CA GLY A 346 10.35 16.08 9.98
C GLY A 346 9.71 15.83 11.35
N LYS A 347 8.38 15.93 11.41
CA LYS A 347 7.60 15.61 12.62
C LYS A 347 6.29 14.95 12.26
N LEU A 348 6.01 13.80 12.88
CA LEU A 348 4.76 13.07 12.76
C LEU A 348 3.85 13.29 13.98
N ARG A 349 2.56 13.02 13.79
CA ARG A 349 1.54 12.91 14.84
C ARG A 349 0.76 11.62 14.63
N ARG A 350 0.78 10.74 15.63
CA ARG A 350 -0.11 9.58 15.69
C ARG A 350 -1.56 10.02 15.90
N LEU A 351 -2.51 9.39 15.21
CA LEU A 351 -3.93 9.73 15.24
C LEU A 351 -4.71 8.93 16.29
N ASP A 352 -4.21 8.90 17.53
CA ASP A 352 -4.90 8.21 18.63
C ASP A 352 -6.30 8.80 18.86
N GLY A 353 -7.29 7.92 18.97
CA GLY A 353 -8.70 8.30 19.02
C GLY A 353 -9.24 8.86 17.71
N GLY A 354 -8.53 8.71 16.58
CA GLY A 354 -8.92 9.17 15.24
C GLY A 354 -8.43 8.25 14.11
N HIS A 355 -8.18 6.98 14.40
CA HIS A 355 -7.66 6.01 13.45
C HIS A 355 -8.66 5.65 12.36
N LEU A 356 -9.99 5.74 12.59
CA LEU A 356 -10.98 5.58 11.51
C LEU A 356 -10.90 6.70 10.47
N GLY A 357 -10.75 7.95 10.92
CA GLY A 357 -10.49 9.07 10.00
C GLY A 357 -9.13 8.95 9.31
N GLY A 358 -8.14 8.38 10.01
CA GLY A 358 -6.85 8.01 9.43
C GLY A 358 -6.97 6.92 8.35
N LEU A 359 -7.78 5.88 8.60
CA LEU A 359 -8.10 4.81 7.65
C LEU A 359 -8.77 5.42 6.40
N ALA A 360 -9.80 6.27 6.58
CA ALA A 360 -10.45 6.97 5.48
C ALA A 360 -9.46 7.83 4.66
N ALA A 361 -8.56 8.56 5.32
CA ALA A 361 -7.54 9.38 4.65
C ALA A 361 -6.41 8.56 3.98
N THR A 362 -6.37 7.25 4.23
CA THR A 362 -5.45 6.28 3.61
C THR A 362 -6.20 5.25 2.76
N LEU A 363 -7.43 5.59 2.37
CA LEU A 363 -8.21 4.96 1.31
C LEU A 363 -8.41 5.97 0.17
N PRO A 364 -8.64 5.51 -1.08
CA PRO A 364 -8.76 6.35 -2.27
C PRO A 364 -10.09 7.12 -2.33
N LEU A 365 -10.35 7.90 -1.29
CA LEU A 365 -11.54 8.72 -1.10
C LEU A 365 -11.21 10.22 -1.24
N ALA A 366 -9.93 10.56 -1.31
CA ALA A 366 -9.38 11.91 -1.29
C ALA A 366 -9.94 12.77 -0.13
N LEU A 367 -10.20 12.12 1.00
CA LEU A 367 -10.58 12.76 2.24
C LEU A 367 -9.32 13.20 2.99
N THR A 368 -9.24 14.48 3.35
CA THR A 368 -8.20 14.96 4.25
C THR A 368 -8.54 14.59 5.69
N THR A 369 -7.56 14.18 6.49
CA THR A 369 -7.82 13.91 7.90
C THR A 369 -8.29 15.21 8.57
N PRO A 370 -9.42 15.23 9.29
CA PRO A 370 -9.88 16.42 9.99
C PRO A 370 -8.78 16.90 10.93
N ALA A 371 -8.19 18.04 10.60
CA ALA A 371 -7.21 18.66 11.45
C ALA A 371 -7.95 19.24 12.66
N ALA A 372 -7.52 18.89 13.88
CA ALA A 372 -7.51 19.92 14.90
C ALA A 372 -6.67 21.06 14.31
N GLN A 373 -7.29 22.24 14.12
CA GLN A 373 -6.68 23.38 13.44
C GLN A 373 -5.21 23.50 13.83
N PRO A 374 -4.27 23.68 12.88
CA PRO A 374 -2.87 23.84 13.21
C PRO A 374 -2.67 25.01 14.17
N ARG A 375 -1.65 24.94 15.02
CA ARG A 375 -1.16 26.12 15.75
C ARG A 375 -0.97 27.23 14.69
N PRO A 376 -1.41 28.48 14.90
CA PRO A 376 -0.95 29.55 14.03
C PRO A 376 0.57 29.43 13.99
N PRO A 377 1.18 29.33 12.78
CA PRO A 377 2.61 29.14 12.68
C PRO A 377 3.28 30.19 13.56
N ALA A 378 4.24 29.77 14.40
CA ALA A 378 5.18 30.75 14.93
C ALA A 378 5.73 31.50 13.71
N SER A 379 5.76 32.83 13.77
CA SER A 379 6.21 33.72 12.70
C SER A 379 7.44 33.08 12.00
N GLY A 380 7.26 32.52 10.80
CA GLY A 380 8.31 31.79 10.08
C GLY A 380 8.06 30.31 9.73
N ALA A 381 7.03 29.63 10.26
CA ALA A 381 6.69 28.27 9.80
C ALA A 381 5.94 28.31 8.46
N ARG A 382 6.69 28.10 7.37
CA ARG A 382 6.17 27.98 6.01
C ARG A 382 5.20 26.79 5.91
N PRO A 383 4.08 26.89 5.17
CA PRO A 383 3.38 25.70 4.69
C PRO A 383 4.40 24.82 3.96
N GLY A 384 4.27 23.49 4.13
CA GLY A 384 5.21 22.56 3.52
C GLY A 384 5.36 22.87 2.03
N PRO A 385 6.59 22.90 1.50
CA PRO A 385 6.79 23.02 0.05
C PRO A 385 6.01 21.91 -0.66
N ALA A 386 5.55 22.19 -1.87
CA ALA A 386 5.00 21.16 -2.74
C ALA A 386 6.05 20.03 -2.83
N VAL A 387 5.67 18.81 -2.51
CA VAL A 387 6.56 17.66 -2.73
C VAL A 387 6.86 17.63 -4.21
N ASP A 388 8.10 17.92 -4.59
CA ASP A 388 8.55 17.71 -5.97
C ASP A 388 8.47 16.21 -6.27
N GLY A 389 7.90 15.84 -7.42
CA GLY A 389 7.76 14.44 -7.84
C GLY A 389 9.08 13.69 -8.05
N GLY A 390 10.24 14.35 -7.88
CA GLY A 390 11.58 13.83 -8.14
C GLY A 390 12.07 12.69 -7.23
N GLY A 391 11.19 11.98 -6.55
CA GLY A 391 11.51 10.80 -5.74
C GLY A 391 10.36 9.79 -5.59
N LEU A 392 9.25 9.99 -6.29
CA LEU A 392 8.16 9.02 -6.36
C LEU A 392 8.39 8.13 -7.58
N SER A 393 8.45 6.83 -7.38
CA SER A 393 8.57 5.84 -8.45
C SER A 393 7.59 4.69 -8.19
N LEU A 394 7.17 4.03 -9.27
CA LEU A 394 6.38 2.81 -9.25
C LEU A 394 7.07 1.81 -10.17
N GLY A 395 7.18 0.55 -9.77
CA GLY A 395 7.62 -0.48 -10.70
C GLY A 395 8.52 -1.55 -10.10
N ASP A 396 9.45 -1.14 -9.25
CA ASP A 396 10.49 -2.00 -8.67
C ASP A 396 9.96 -2.80 -7.47
N ALA A 397 9.12 -3.80 -7.74
CA ALA A 397 8.56 -4.67 -6.71
C ALA A 397 8.27 -6.07 -7.23
N GLY A 398 8.36 -7.06 -6.34
CA GLY A 398 8.08 -8.46 -6.62
C GLY A 398 9.13 -9.39 -6.05
N MET A 399 9.07 -10.65 -6.49
CA MET A 399 10.07 -11.66 -6.13
C MET A 399 11.30 -11.50 -7.02
N LEU A 400 12.48 -11.41 -6.42
CA LEU A 400 13.73 -11.37 -7.17
C LEU A 400 14.04 -12.75 -7.78
N VAL A 401 14.12 -12.83 -9.10
CA VAL A 401 14.58 -14.03 -9.81
C VAL A 401 16.11 -14.06 -9.86
N GLY A 402 16.74 -12.91 -10.11
CA GLY A 402 18.18 -12.80 -10.22
C GLY A 402 18.59 -11.42 -10.72
N THR A 403 19.79 -11.31 -11.27
CA THR A 403 20.30 -10.07 -11.87
C THR A 403 20.53 -10.23 -13.36
N ASN A 404 20.33 -9.16 -14.13
CA ASN A 404 20.68 -9.18 -15.55
C ASN A 404 22.19 -8.92 -15.73
N ARG A 405 22.65 -8.95 -16.99
CA ARG A 405 24.06 -8.66 -17.35
C ARG A 405 24.59 -7.28 -16.91
N HIS A 406 23.70 -6.35 -16.58
CA HIS A 406 24.04 -5.01 -16.08
C HIS A 406 23.97 -4.91 -14.56
N GLY A 407 23.79 -6.04 -13.85
CA GLY A 407 23.63 -6.09 -12.40
C GLY A 407 22.30 -5.56 -11.88
N ARG A 408 21.32 -5.27 -12.74
CA ARG A 408 19.98 -4.83 -12.31
C ARG A 408 19.12 -6.03 -11.92
N ALA A 409 18.28 -5.85 -10.91
CA ALA A 409 17.34 -6.85 -10.46
C ALA A 409 16.35 -7.24 -11.57
N VAL A 410 16.12 -8.54 -11.76
CA VAL A 410 15.04 -9.10 -12.57
C VAL A 410 14.02 -9.66 -11.62
N THR A 411 12.87 -8.99 -11.51
CA THR A 411 11.84 -9.32 -10.52
C THR A 411 10.55 -9.73 -11.22
N VAL A 412 9.78 -10.59 -10.55
CA VAL A 412 8.49 -11.08 -11.05
C VAL A 412 7.38 -10.89 -10.02
N ARG A 413 6.22 -10.45 -10.49
CA ARG A 413 5.01 -10.23 -9.68
C ARG A 413 4.11 -11.46 -9.74
N LEU A 414 4.50 -12.53 -9.05
CA LEU A 414 3.75 -13.79 -9.05
C LEU A 414 2.36 -13.66 -8.42
N PHE A 415 2.22 -12.79 -7.43
CA PHE A 415 1.00 -12.66 -6.63
C PHE A 415 0.25 -11.40 -7.03
N ARG A 416 -0.94 -11.60 -7.59
CA ARG A 416 -1.72 -10.54 -8.23
C ARG A 416 -3.22 -10.70 -7.92
N PRO A 417 -4.04 -9.68 -8.17
CA PRO A 417 -5.49 -9.83 -8.10
C PRO A 417 -6.07 -10.87 -9.05
N GLU A 418 -5.31 -11.29 -10.06
CA GLU A 418 -5.62 -12.39 -10.94
C GLU A 418 -4.75 -13.61 -10.60
N ASN A 419 -5.21 -14.80 -10.99
CA ASN A 419 -4.37 -15.99 -10.91
C ASN A 419 -3.15 -15.84 -11.83
N THR A 420 -2.02 -16.41 -11.40
CA THR A 420 -0.80 -16.44 -12.21
C THR A 420 -0.37 -17.87 -12.48
N ARG A 421 -0.25 -18.24 -13.75
CA ARG A 421 0.22 -19.55 -14.19
C ARG A 421 1.69 -19.44 -14.58
N VAL A 422 2.53 -20.23 -13.91
CA VAL A 422 3.98 -20.26 -14.14
C VAL A 422 4.39 -21.66 -14.56
N LEU A 423 5.14 -21.77 -15.66
CA LEU A 423 5.83 -23.01 -16.02
C LEU A 423 7.32 -22.84 -15.74
N LEU A 424 7.91 -23.78 -14.99
CA LEU A 424 9.36 -23.82 -14.77
C LEU A 424 9.94 -25.09 -15.38
N VAL A 425 10.90 -24.92 -16.28
CA VAL A 425 11.67 -26.00 -16.92
C VAL A 425 13.10 -25.91 -16.39
N GLY A 426 13.54 -26.92 -15.64
CA GLY A 426 14.83 -26.90 -14.92
C GLY A 426 14.86 -27.74 -13.63
N GLY A 427 13.73 -28.33 -13.24
CA GLY A 427 13.63 -29.30 -12.15
C GLY A 427 13.48 -28.72 -10.73
N VAL A 428 13.49 -29.63 -9.75
CA VAL A 428 13.04 -29.36 -8.36
C VAL A 428 13.85 -28.27 -7.67
N ARG A 429 15.17 -28.20 -7.87
CA ARG A 429 16.02 -27.23 -7.17
C ARG A 429 15.67 -25.79 -7.52
N ALA A 430 15.36 -25.52 -8.79
CA ALA A 430 14.91 -24.20 -9.21
C ALA A 430 13.52 -23.87 -8.63
N ALA A 431 12.63 -24.87 -8.52
CA ALA A 431 11.34 -24.71 -7.83
C ALA A 431 11.50 -24.45 -6.32
N GLN A 432 12.44 -25.10 -5.65
CA GLN A 432 12.78 -24.86 -4.24
C GLN A 432 13.33 -23.45 -4.01
N LEU A 433 14.14 -22.93 -4.95
CA LEU A 433 14.61 -21.54 -4.91
C LEU A 433 13.44 -20.56 -5.01
N VAL A 434 12.53 -20.77 -5.96
CA VAL A 434 11.30 -19.97 -6.08
C VAL A 434 10.45 -20.07 -4.81
N ALA A 435 10.31 -21.27 -4.22
CA ALA A 435 9.58 -21.48 -2.98
C ALA A 435 10.19 -20.68 -1.82
N LEU A 436 11.51 -20.74 -1.63
CA LEU A 436 12.20 -20.04 -0.54
C LEU A 436 12.04 -18.52 -0.67
N ARG A 437 12.19 -17.99 -1.88
CA ARG A 437 12.02 -16.56 -2.15
C ARG A 437 10.57 -16.11 -2.01
N ALA A 438 9.60 -16.93 -2.42
CA ALA A 438 8.18 -16.66 -2.20
C ALA A 438 7.81 -16.63 -0.71
N LEU A 439 8.36 -17.53 0.12
CA LEU A 439 8.17 -17.49 1.58
C LEU A 439 8.65 -16.16 2.18
N ALA A 440 9.75 -15.61 1.68
CA ALA A 440 10.25 -14.30 2.13
C ALA A 440 9.25 -13.16 1.84
N LEU A 441 8.44 -13.28 0.80
CA LEU A 441 7.35 -12.34 0.48
C LEU A 441 6.09 -12.57 1.35
N GLY A 442 6.10 -13.55 2.25
CA GLY A 442 4.94 -13.90 3.10
C GLY A 442 3.97 -14.87 2.43
N ALA A 443 4.35 -15.49 1.30
CA ALA A 443 3.49 -16.45 0.63
C ALA A 443 3.34 -17.74 1.44
N LEU A 444 2.16 -18.32 1.41
CA LEU A 444 1.94 -19.72 1.78
C LEU A 444 2.40 -20.58 0.61
N VAL A 445 3.29 -21.54 0.86
CA VAL A 445 3.75 -22.47 -0.17
C VAL A 445 3.13 -23.83 0.09
N VAL A 446 2.49 -24.41 -0.92
CA VAL A 446 1.94 -25.77 -0.92
C VAL A 446 2.58 -26.53 -2.07
N VAL A 447 3.04 -27.76 -1.83
CA VAL A 447 3.68 -28.58 -2.86
C VAL A 447 2.84 -29.83 -3.10
N GLN A 448 2.33 -29.97 -4.31
CA GLN A 448 1.79 -31.22 -4.84
C GLN A 448 2.90 -31.94 -5.60
N THR A 449 3.36 -33.10 -5.14
CA THR A 449 4.50 -33.79 -5.75
C THR A 449 4.33 -35.29 -5.82
N ALA A 450 4.79 -35.89 -6.92
CA ALA A 450 4.93 -37.35 -7.06
C ALA A 450 6.25 -37.87 -6.44
N ARG A 451 7.16 -36.98 -6.02
CA ARG A 451 8.51 -37.28 -5.54
C ARG A 451 8.82 -36.59 -4.20
N PRO A 452 8.09 -36.91 -3.10
CA PRO A 452 8.22 -36.23 -1.81
C PRO A 452 9.65 -36.23 -1.25
N ARG A 453 10.42 -37.31 -1.48
CA ARG A 453 11.82 -37.43 -1.03
C ARG A 453 12.74 -36.33 -1.56
N ALA A 454 12.44 -35.74 -2.73
CA ALA A 454 13.22 -34.63 -3.29
C ALA A 454 12.97 -33.31 -2.55
N TRP A 455 11.81 -33.17 -1.88
CA TRP A 455 11.39 -31.97 -1.16
C TRP A 455 11.65 -32.02 0.34
N GLU A 456 11.63 -33.21 0.95
CA GLU A 456 11.81 -33.41 2.40
C GLU A 456 13.06 -32.72 2.98
N PRO A 457 14.27 -32.78 2.39
CA PRO A 457 15.44 -32.11 2.94
C PRO A 457 15.27 -30.58 2.98
N PHE A 458 14.75 -30.01 1.90
CA PHE A 458 14.46 -28.57 1.79
C PHE A 458 13.45 -28.14 2.85
N ILE A 459 12.35 -28.87 2.99
CA ILE A 459 11.28 -28.54 3.96
C ILE A 459 11.80 -28.60 5.39
N ARG A 460 12.60 -29.61 5.73
CA ARG A 460 13.25 -29.71 7.06
C ARG A 460 14.21 -28.55 7.32
N GLY A 461 14.99 -28.14 6.31
CA GLY A 461 15.95 -27.05 6.44
C GLY A 461 15.32 -25.66 6.58
N VAL A 462 14.08 -25.48 6.14
CA VAL A 462 13.38 -24.19 6.17
C VAL A 462 12.69 -23.88 7.52
N GLY A 463 12.20 -24.89 8.27
CA GLY A 463 11.35 -24.64 9.45
C GLY A 463 12.07 -24.06 10.69
N ALA A 464 11.49 -23.22 11.57
CA ALA A 464 10.32 -22.32 11.55
C ALA A 464 10.60 -21.14 12.54
N PRO A 465 9.95 -19.96 12.39
CA PRO A 465 8.55 -19.78 12.81
C PRO A 465 7.63 -19.27 11.68
N GLY A 466 6.50 -19.95 11.43
CA GLY A 466 5.48 -19.53 10.44
C GLY A 466 4.64 -20.65 9.80
N GLY A 467 5.07 -21.92 9.92
CA GLY A 467 4.34 -23.11 9.45
C GLY A 467 5.20 -24.04 8.58
N THR A 468 4.81 -25.32 8.48
CA THR A 468 5.44 -26.31 7.59
C THR A 468 4.87 -26.20 6.17
N ILE A 469 5.72 -26.31 5.14
CA ILE A 469 5.28 -26.45 3.74
C ILE A 469 4.57 -27.80 3.59
N PRO A 470 3.24 -27.86 3.37
CA PRO A 470 2.55 -29.13 3.20
C PRO A 470 2.94 -29.80 1.88
N LEU A 471 3.24 -31.10 1.98
CA LEU A 471 3.38 -32.01 0.84
C LEU A 471 2.06 -32.74 0.61
N LEU A 472 1.50 -32.61 -0.59
CA LEU A 472 0.28 -33.25 -1.02
C LEU A 472 0.56 -34.23 -2.17
N PRO A 473 -0.17 -35.36 -2.25
CA PRO A 473 -0.17 -36.18 -3.44
C PRO A 473 -0.65 -35.40 -4.68
N PRO A 474 -0.20 -35.76 -5.90
CA PRO A 474 -0.70 -35.14 -7.13
C PRO A 474 -2.22 -35.25 -7.25
N GLY A 475 -2.86 -34.18 -7.75
CA GLY A 475 -4.32 -34.13 -7.96
C GLY A 475 -5.14 -33.89 -6.69
N ARG A 476 -4.54 -33.83 -5.49
CA ARG A 476 -5.26 -33.48 -4.26
C ARG A 476 -5.64 -32.00 -4.25
N ALA A 477 -6.93 -31.69 -4.31
CA ALA A 477 -7.42 -30.31 -4.27
C ALA A 477 -6.90 -29.53 -3.05
N VAL A 478 -6.52 -28.28 -3.29
CA VAL A 478 -6.15 -27.30 -2.26
C VAL A 478 -7.36 -26.41 -2.03
N ALA A 479 -7.74 -26.20 -0.77
CA ALA A 479 -8.90 -25.37 -0.43
C ALA A 479 -8.81 -23.98 -1.11
N ASP A 480 -9.91 -23.58 -1.73
CA ASP A 480 -10.05 -22.25 -2.32
C ASP A 480 -10.22 -21.18 -1.23
N GLY A 481 -9.88 -19.92 -1.57
CA GLY A 481 -10.03 -18.78 -0.64
C GLY A 481 -8.88 -18.57 0.37
N VAL A 482 -7.79 -19.35 0.29
CA VAL A 482 -6.64 -19.19 1.20
C VAL A 482 -5.75 -17.98 0.85
N GLY A 483 -5.71 -17.58 -0.42
CA GLY A 483 -4.77 -16.57 -0.93
C GLY A 483 -5.32 -15.15 -0.78
N THR A 484 -4.52 -14.26 -0.20
CA THR A 484 -4.86 -12.85 -0.04
C THR A 484 -3.70 -11.94 -0.42
N ALA A 485 -3.91 -10.63 -0.51
CA ALA A 485 -2.86 -9.70 -0.92
C ALA A 485 -1.65 -9.66 0.03
N LEU A 486 -1.86 -9.92 1.34
CA LEU A 486 -0.80 -9.95 2.35
C LEU A 486 -0.31 -11.36 2.67
N ARG A 487 -1.10 -12.38 2.30
CA ARG A 487 -0.76 -13.79 2.50
C ARG A 487 -1.11 -14.58 1.24
N PRO A 488 -0.38 -14.35 0.12
CA PRO A 488 -0.71 -15.00 -1.14
C PRO A 488 -0.33 -16.48 -1.11
N LEU A 489 -0.84 -17.26 -2.06
CA LEU A 489 -0.61 -18.71 -2.13
C LEU A 489 0.24 -19.07 -3.36
N LEU A 490 1.35 -19.75 -3.16
CA LEU A 490 2.12 -20.43 -4.20
C LEU A 490 1.82 -21.93 -4.15
N LEU A 491 1.12 -22.43 -5.16
CA LEU A 491 0.90 -23.86 -5.37
C LEU A 491 1.96 -24.38 -6.35
N ILE A 492 2.81 -25.29 -5.89
CA ILE A 492 3.83 -25.93 -6.72
C ILE A 492 3.30 -27.30 -7.14
N VAL A 493 3.23 -27.56 -8.43
CA VAL A 493 2.80 -28.83 -9.02
C VAL A 493 4.03 -29.50 -9.65
N ASP A 494 4.63 -30.40 -8.88
CA ASP A 494 5.79 -31.21 -9.23
C ASP A 494 5.38 -32.68 -9.45
N ALA A 495 4.53 -32.88 -10.45
CA ALA A 495 4.06 -34.18 -10.92
C ALA A 495 4.21 -34.23 -12.45
N GLY A 496 4.06 -35.41 -13.07
CA GLY A 496 4.14 -35.59 -14.54
C GLY A 496 3.15 -34.70 -15.33
N PRO A 497 2.95 -34.92 -16.65
CA PRO A 497 2.08 -34.07 -17.44
C PRO A 497 0.66 -34.05 -16.86
N VAL A 498 0.32 -32.95 -16.18
CA VAL A 498 -1.01 -32.63 -15.66
C VAL A 498 -1.64 -31.73 -16.70
N ALA A 499 -2.85 -32.07 -17.15
CA ALA A 499 -3.59 -31.23 -18.09
C ALA A 499 -3.69 -29.81 -17.52
N ALA A 500 -3.30 -28.81 -18.31
CA ALA A 500 -3.34 -27.44 -17.83
C ALA A 500 -4.80 -27.04 -17.58
N ASP A 501 -5.08 -26.63 -16.35
CA ASP A 501 -6.42 -26.32 -15.88
C ASP A 501 -7.07 -25.27 -16.80
N ALA A 502 -8.29 -25.57 -17.25
CA ALA A 502 -8.99 -24.72 -18.20
C ALA A 502 -9.43 -23.42 -17.53
N ALA A 503 -9.88 -23.49 -16.27
CA ALA A 503 -10.35 -22.34 -15.53
C ALA A 503 -9.20 -21.58 -14.85
N PRO A 504 -9.21 -20.23 -14.84
CA PRO A 504 -8.27 -19.47 -14.03
C PRO A 504 -8.52 -19.76 -12.55
N GLY A 505 -7.42 -19.92 -11.79
CA GLY A 505 -7.51 -20.11 -10.34
C GLY A 505 -8.05 -18.87 -9.61
N PRO A 506 -8.21 -18.94 -8.28
CA PRO A 506 -8.59 -17.79 -7.46
C PRO A 506 -7.53 -16.65 -7.52
N PRO A 507 -7.94 -15.41 -7.18
CA PRO A 507 -7.02 -14.28 -7.02
C PRO A 507 -5.93 -14.59 -5.98
N TRP A 508 -4.78 -13.92 -6.08
CA TRP A 508 -3.65 -14.05 -5.16
C TRP A 508 -3.06 -15.47 -5.07
N ARG A 509 -3.39 -16.35 -6.03
CA ARG A 509 -2.79 -17.68 -6.20
C ARG A 509 -1.87 -17.69 -7.41
N ALA A 510 -0.63 -18.12 -7.21
CA ALA A 510 0.29 -18.49 -8.27
C ALA A 510 0.41 -20.02 -8.34
N THR A 511 0.26 -20.60 -9.53
CA THR A 511 0.45 -22.04 -9.75
C THR A 511 1.73 -22.23 -10.55
N LEU A 512 2.74 -22.85 -9.94
CA LEU A 512 4.03 -23.17 -10.52
C LEU A 512 4.08 -24.64 -10.92
N VAL A 513 3.98 -24.93 -12.22
CA VAL A 513 4.15 -26.27 -12.76
C VAL A 513 5.64 -26.52 -13.03
N VAL A 514 6.18 -27.60 -12.47
CA VAL A 514 7.61 -27.92 -12.53
C VAL A 514 7.85 -29.04 -13.53
N ARG A 515 8.78 -28.82 -14.46
CA ARG A 515 9.23 -29.81 -15.45
C ARG A 515 10.74 -29.97 -15.38
N ASP A 516 11.19 -31.21 -15.41
CA ASP A 516 12.61 -31.50 -15.57
C ASP A 516 13.02 -31.24 -17.02
N GLU A 517 12.18 -31.68 -17.97
CA GLU A 517 12.35 -31.55 -19.43
C GLU A 517 11.07 -31.04 -20.09
N LEU A 518 11.22 -30.29 -21.18
CA LEU A 518 10.08 -29.79 -21.96
C LEU A 518 9.70 -30.80 -23.05
N THR A 519 8.53 -31.42 -22.91
CA THR A 519 8.03 -32.41 -23.86
C THR A 519 6.90 -31.84 -24.73
N PRO A 520 6.51 -32.51 -25.84
CA PRO A 520 5.34 -32.10 -26.63
C PRO A 520 4.04 -32.00 -25.83
N ALA A 521 3.90 -32.79 -24.75
CA ALA A 521 2.73 -32.74 -23.86
C ALA A 521 2.62 -31.42 -23.07
N ASP A 522 3.74 -30.70 -22.92
CA ASP A 522 3.81 -29.48 -22.12
C ASP A 522 3.57 -28.20 -22.95
N VAL A 523 3.53 -28.29 -24.28
CA VAL A 523 3.36 -27.15 -25.20
C VAL A 523 2.09 -26.36 -24.90
N ASP A 524 1.01 -27.08 -24.61
CA ASP A 524 -0.29 -26.49 -24.29
C ASP A 524 -0.30 -25.77 -22.93
N ALA A 525 0.41 -26.31 -21.94
CA ALA A 525 0.62 -25.64 -20.65
C ALA A 525 1.54 -24.41 -20.79
N LEU A 526 2.58 -24.51 -21.62
CA LEU A 526 3.53 -23.43 -21.87
C LEU A 526 2.88 -22.25 -22.61
N SER A 527 2.02 -22.52 -23.61
CA SER A 527 1.30 -21.47 -24.36
C SER A 527 0.28 -20.72 -23.47
N ARG A 528 -0.31 -21.41 -22.49
CA ARG A 528 -1.23 -20.82 -21.51
C ARG A 528 -0.55 -20.17 -20.31
N ALA A 529 0.74 -20.41 -20.10
CA ALA A 529 1.47 -19.79 -19.00
C ALA A 529 1.51 -18.26 -19.15
N ASP A 530 1.36 -17.57 -18.03
CA ASP A 530 1.57 -16.12 -17.99
C ASP A 530 3.08 -15.82 -17.91
N LEU A 531 3.82 -16.71 -17.26
CA LEU A 531 5.26 -16.64 -17.06
C LEU A 531 5.92 -18.01 -17.30
N ALA A 532 7.01 -18.05 -18.06
CA ALA A 532 7.88 -19.22 -18.17
C ALA A 532 9.27 -18.92 -17.59
N LEU A 533 9.78 -19.83 -16.77
CA LEU A 533 11.12 -19.81 -16.22
C LEU A 533 11.90 -20.98 -16.83
N LEU A 534 12.79 -20.68 -17.77
CA LEU A 534 13.49 -21.68 -18.58
C LEU A 534 14.98 -21.69 -18.22
N GLN A 535 15.46 -22.78 -17.64
CA GLN A 535 16.88 -23.10 -17.55
C GLN A 535 17.45 -23.45 -18.94
N PRO A 536 18.78 -23.64 -19.09
CA PRO A 536 19.34 -24.01 -20.39
C PRO A 536 18.60 -25.20 -21.01
N LEU A 537 18.10 -25.00 -22.23
CA LEU A 537 17.31 -25.97 -22.96
C LEU A 537 18.17 -26.71 -23.99
N THR A 538 17.81 -27.95 -24.29
CA THR A 538 18.32 -28.64 -25.48
C THR A 538 17.74 -28.02 -26.76
N ALA A 539 18.32 -28.33 -27.92
CA ALA A 539 17.82 -27.81 -29.20
C ALA A 539 16.36 -28.23 -29.49
N ALA A 540 15.97 -29.46 -29.11
CA ALA A 540 14.62 -29.96 -29.25
C ALA A 540 13.64 -29.16 -28.37
N GLU A 541 13.99 -28.97 -27.09
CA GLU A 541 13.20 -28.18 -26.15
C GLU A 541 13.10 -26.72 -26.56
N ALA A 542 14.19 -26.11 -27.03
CA ALA A 542 14.20 -24.74 -27.51
C ALA A 542 13.28 -24.56 -28.72
N THR A 543 13.18 -25.56 -29.60
CA THR A 543 12.24 -25.55 -30.74
C THR A 543 10.79 -25.56 -30.26
N LEU A 544 10.46 -26.42 -29.30
CA LEU A 544 9.13 -26.47 -28.68
C LEU A 544 8.78 -25.16 -27.96
N ALA A 545 9.70 -24.64 -27.14
CA ALA A 545 9.53 -23.38 -26.43
C ALA A 545 9.40 -22.20 -27.39
N GLY A 546 10.21 -22.16 -28.45
CA GLY A 546 10.17 -21.14 -29.48
C GLY A 546 8.82 -21.09 -30.21
N ALA A 547 8.26 -22.25 -30.54
CA ALA A 547 6.93 -22.36 -31.15
C ALA A 547 5.81 -21.97 -30.18
N ALA A 548 5.85 -22.44 -28.93
CA ALA A 548 4.80 -22.20 -27.94
C ALA A 548 4.75 -20.74 -27.45
N LEU A 549 5.91 -20.10 -27.30
CA LEU A 549 6.05 -18.74 -26.75
C LEU A 549 6.22 -17.66 -27.82
N GLY A 550 6.32 -18.03 -29.10
CA GLY A 550 6.51 -17.09 -30.21
C GLY A 550 7.86 -16.37 -30.20
N LEU A 551 8.94 -17.03 -29.75
CA LEU A 551 10.26 -16.40 -29.55
C LEU A 551 11.03 -16.15 -30.85
N GLY A 552 10.61 -16.76 -31.96
CA GLY A 552 11.32 -16.69 -33.24
C GLY A 552 12.79 -17.11 -33.10
N GLY A 553 13.70 -16.36 -33.75
CA GLY A 553 15.15 -16.60 -33.66
C GLY A 553 15.74 -16.44 -32.26
N SER A 554 15.01 -15.88 -31.30
CA SER A 554 15.49 -15.77 -29.91
C SER A 554 15.53 -17.13 -29.19
N ALA A 555 14.82 -18.14 -29.70
CA ALA A 555 14.78 -19.47 -29.12
C ALA A 555 16.16 -20.15 -29.09
N GLU A 556 17.01 -19.90 -30.10
CA GLU A 556 18.35 -20.48 -30.17
C GLU A 556 19.22 -20.07 -28.97
N TRP A 557 19.03 -18.85 -28.45
CA TRP A 557 19.75 -18.36 -27.28
C TRP A 557 19.45 -19.15 -26.00
N LEU A 558 18.27 -19.78 -25.90
CA LEU A 558 17.91 -20.65 -24.76
C LEU A 558 18.85 -21.86 -24.62
N THR A 559 19.51 -22.26 -25.71
CA THR A 559 20.49 -23.36 -25.71
C THR A 559 21.87 -22.94 -25.24
N ARG A 560 22.17 -21.63 -25.26
CA ARG A 560 23.51 -21.06 -25.03
C ARG A 560 23.65 -20.37 -23.69
N ILE A 561 22.59 -20.31 -22.88
CA ILE A 561 22.65 -19.67 -21.57
C ILE A 561 23.46 -20.51 -20.57
N ARG A 562 24.09 -19.83 -19.62
CA ARG A 562 24.85 -20.49 -18.55
C ARG A 562 23.92 -21.30 -17.64
N GLN A 563 24.46 -22.33 -17.00
CA GLN A 563 23.71 -23.21 -16.10
C GLN A 563 23.11 -22.51 -14.87
N ASP A 564 23.69 -21.37 -14.46
CA ASP A 564 23.22 -20.52 -13.37
C ASP A 564 22.27 -19.39 -13.81
N MET A 565 21.89 -19.38 -15.09
CA MET A 565 20.95 -18.42 -15.66
C MET A 565 19.59 -19.05 -15.96
N VAL A 566 18.56 -18.22 -15.86
CA VAL A 566 17.19 -18.55 -16.23
C VAL A 566 16.67 -17.49 -17.20
N ALA A 567 16.02 -17.95 -18.26
CA ALA A 567 15.18 -17.13 -19.12
C ALA A 567 13.84 -16.90 -18.43
N VAL A 568 13.49 -15.64 -18.21
CA VAL A 568 12.19 -15.22 -17.69
C VAL A 568 11.39 -14.71 -18.88
N VAL A 569 10.39 -15.49 -19.30
CA VAL A 569 9.58 -15.19 -20.49
C VAL A 569 8.17 -14.85 -20.08
N ASN A 570 7.71 -13.68 -20.49
CA ASN A 570 6.32 -13.28 -20.53
C ASN A 570 5.92 -13.12 -22.01
N ARG A 571 4.63 -13.22 -22.35
CA ARG A 571 4.09 -13.00 -23.70
C ARG A 571 4.64 -11.76 -24.43
N ARG A 572 5.05 -10.72 -23.69
CA ARG A 572 5.55 -9.45 -24.26
C ARG A 572 7.07 -9.27 -24.17
N ALA A 573 7.77 -10.09 -23.40
CA ALA A 573 9.17 -9.83 -23.07
C ALA A 573 9.96 -11.08 -22.66
N LEU A 574 11.22 -11.11 -23.10
CA LEU A 574 12.25 -12.04 -22.66
C LEU A 574 13.27 -11.30 -21.80
N ARG A 575 13.59 -11.84 -20.62
CA ARG A 575 14.64 -11.36 -19.71
C ARG A 575 15.57 -12.50 -19.34
N TRP A 576 16.83 -12.16 -19.11
CA TRP A 576 17.84 -13.11 -18.65
C TRP A 576 18.22 -12.77 -17.21
N ALA A 577 18.11 -13.75 -16.32
CA ALA A 577 18.39 -13.59 -14.90
C ALA A 577 19.48 -14.58 -14.45
N LEU A 578 20.55 -14.06 -13.90
CA LEU A 578 21.55 -14.82 -13.15
C LEU A 578 21.02 -15.03 -11.72
N LEU A 579 20.74 -16.27 -11.33
CA LEU A 579 20.02 -16.59 -10.09
C LEU A 579 20.73 -16.11 -8.82
N SER A 580 22.06 -16.08 -8.83
CA SER A 580 22.93 -15.57 -7.74
C SER A 580 22.50 -16.06 -6.35
N PRO A 581 22.47 -17.38 -6.09
CA PRO A 581 21.98 -17.89 -4.82
C PRO A 581 22.84 -17.43 -3.64
N THR A 582 22.20 -17.11 -2.52
CA THR A 582 22.91 -16.78 -1.27
C THR A 582 23.60 -18.03 -0.68
N PRO A 583 24.54 -17.89 0.26
CA PRO A 583 25.12 -19.04 0.97
C PRO A 583 24.05 -19.91 1.66
N ILE A 584 22.99 -19.29 2.16
CA ILE A 584 21.85 -19.98 2.78
C ILE A 584 21.06 -20.77 1.73
N GLU A 585 20.74 -20.14 0.59
CA GLU A 585 20.08 -20.82 -0.54
C GLU A 585 20.93 -22.01 -1.03
N ALA A 586 22.23 -21.82 -1.20
CA ALA A 586 23.15 -22.86 -1.64
C ALA A 586 23.26 -24.02 -0.63
N GLN A 587 23.25 -23.75 0.67
CA GLN A 587 23.28 -24.78 1.70
C GLN A 587 21.98 -25.60 1.76
N LEU A 588 20.83 -24.95 1.59
CA LEU A 588 19.52 -25.60 1.67
C LEU A 588 19.15 -26.38 0.39
N ILE A 589 19.56 -25.87 -0.78
CA ILE A 589 19.07 -26.34 -2.09
C ILE A 589 20.19 -27.00 -2.92
N GLY A 590 21.45 -26.60 -2.70
CA GLY A 590 22.56 -26.88 -3.61
C GLY A 590 22.56 -25.94 -4.84
N PRO A 591 23.44 -26.20 -5.83
CA PRO A 591 23.43 -25.42 -7.07
C PRO A 591 22.08 -25.64 -7.79
N PRO A 592 21.33 -24.57 -8.12
CA PRO A 592 20.05 -24.66 -8.79
C PRO A 592 20.28 -24.90 -10.29
N THR A 593 21.06 -25.91 -10.64
CA THR A 593 21.31 -26.33 -12.02
C THR A 593 20.45 -27.54 -12.34
N ARG A 594 20.14 -27.71 -13.62
CA ARG A 594 19.53 -28.94 -14.15
C ARG A 594 20.43 -30.13 -13.78
N GLY A 595 19.84 -31.16 -13.21
CA GLY A 595 20.52 -32.40 -12.78
C GLY A 595 20.55 -33.44 -13.87
#